data_AF-A0A317KCG4-F1
#
_entry.id   AF-A0A317KCG4-F1
#
_cell.length_a   1.000
_cell.length_b   1.000
_cell.length_c   1.000
_cell.angle_alpha   90.00
_cell.angle_beta   90.00
_cell.angle_gamma   90.00
#
_symmetry.space_group_name_H-M   'P 1'
#
loop_
_entity.id
_entity.type
_entity.pdbx_description
1 polymer ?
#
loop_
_entity_poly.entity_id
_entity_poly.type
_entity_poly.pdbx_seq_one_letter_code
_entity_poly.pdbx_strand_id
1 'polypeptide(L)' 'MSLSGPPVPLLVLDTMVLSHFTLADRLDVLQDLLIDADCWTTQVVIEELRAGAGFPKYARKCHLL' A
#
# COMPACT_ATOMS: atom_id res chain seq x y z
N MET A 1 -5.80 33.20 0.79
CA MET A 1 -5.21 32.20 1.71
C MET A 1 -5.07 30.91 0.93
N SER A 2 -3.88 30.62 0.40
CA SER A 2 -3.63 29.42 -0.39
C SER A 2 -3.08 28.34 0.54
N LEU A 3 -3.94 27.40 0.94
CA LEU A 3 -3.52 26.17 1.60
C LEU A 3 -3.25 25.13 0.51
N SER A 4 -2.09 25.19 -0.14
CA SER A 4 -1.59 24.04 -0.89
C SER A 4 -0.43 23.46 -0.10
N GLY A 5 -0.74 22.54 0.82
CA GLY A 5 0.27 21.62 1.31
C GLY A 5 0.91 20.88 0.13
N PRO A 6 2.12 20.31 0.30
CA PRO A 6 2.70 19.48 -0.75
C PRO A 6 1.68 18.39 -1.17
N PRO A 7 1.56 18.09 -2.47
CA PRO A 7 0.62 17.08 -2.93
C PRO A 7 0.94 15.75 -2.26
N VAL A 8 -0.07 15.12 -1.66
CA VAL A 8 0.05 13.77 -1.11
C VAL A 8 0.43 12.84 -2.28
N PRO A 9 1.53 12.09 -2.19
CA PRO A 9 1.91 11.12 -3.20
C PRO A 9 0.80 10.08 -3.41
N LEU A 10 0.48 9.78 -4.67
CA LEU A 10 -0.43 8.69 -5.03
C LEU A 10 0.39 7.46 -5.41
N LEU A 11 0.18 6.36 -4.69
CA LEU A 11 0.85 5.09 -4.93
C LEU A 11 -0.17 4.07 -5.43
N VAL A 12 0.12 3.49 -6.60
CA VAL A 12 -0.61 2.32 -7.11
C VAL A 12 0.24 1.10 -6.85
N LEU A 13 -0.27 0.18 -6.01
CA LEU A 13 0.45 -1.04 -5.63
C LEU A 13 -0.09 -2.25 -6.39
N ASP A 14 0.82 -3.10 -6.84
CA ASP A 14 0.51 -4.41 -7.41
C ASP A 14 0.96 -5.53 -6.49
N THR A 15 0.57 -6.77 -6.81
CA THR A 15 0.94 -7.91 -5.97
C THR A 15 2.44 -8.20 -5.98
N MET A 16 3.17 -7.86 -7.05
CA MET A 16 4.61 -8.10 -7.14
C MET A 16 5.39 -7.25 -6.12
N VAL A 17 5.10 -5.95 -6.05
CA VAL A 17 5.72 -5.03 -5.10
C VAL A 17 5.41 -5.48 -3.67
N LEU A 18 4.17 -5.82 -3.38
CA LEU A 18 3.74 -6.26 -2.06
C LEU A 18 4.38 -7.60 -1.65
N SER A 19 4.48 -8.53 -2.59
CA SER A 19 5.17 -9.81 -2.39
C SER A 19 6.66 -9.60 -2.14
N HIS A 20 7.30 -8.67 -2.86
CA HIS A 20 8.70 -8.33 -2.65
C HIS A 20 8.96 -7.82 -1.22
N PHE A 21 8.16 -6.86 -0.73
CA PHE A 21 8.29 -6.37 0.64
C PHE A 21 8.04 -7.45 1.70
N THR A 22 7.08 -8.35 1.44
CA THR A 22 6.78 -9.48 2.32
C THR A 22 7.95 -10.46 2.37
N LEU A 23 8.50 -10.86 1.22
CA LEU A 23 9.64 -11.78 1.14
C LEU A 23 10.93 -11.18 1.72
N ALA A 24 11.08 -9.87 1.61
CA ALA A 24 12.20 -9.13 2.20
C ALA A 24 12.06 -8.90 3.72
N ASP A 25 10.92 -9.26 4.33
CA ASP A 25 10.57 -8.93 5.72
C ASP A 25 10.67 -7.43 6.03
N ARG A 26 10.36 -6.58 5.03
CA ARG A 26 10.45 -5.11 5.12
C ARG A 26 9.08 -4.42 5.10
N LEU A 27 8.13 -5.01 5.82
CA LEU A 27 6.79 -4.42 5.96
C LEU A 27 6.80 -3.09 6.74
N ASP A 28 7.84 -2.84 7.52
CA ASP A 28 8.13 -1.56 8.18
C ASP A 28 8.30 -0.43 7.15
N VAL A 29 9.11 -0.65 6.12
CA VAL A 29 9.36 0.37 5.08
C VAL A 29 8.10 0.67 4.29
N LEU A 30 7.35 -0.37 3.95
CA LEU A 30 6.09 -0.23 3.23
C LEU A 30 5.06 0.52 4.08
N GLN A 31 5.04 0.30 5.40
CA GLN A 31 4.20 1.06 6.31
C GLN A 31 4.56 2.55 6.31
N ASP A 32 5.85 2.88 6.37
CA ASP A 32 6.32 4.26 6.34
C ASP A 32 5.96 4.96 5.03
N LEU A 33 6.12 4.26 3.90
CA LEU A 33 5.71 4.76 2.57
C LEU A 33 4.20 5.04 2.49
N LEU A 34 3.38 4.23 3.16
CA LEU A 34 1.92 4.33 3.17
C LEU A 34 1.37 5.28 4.25
N ILE A 35 2.20 5.84 5.12
CA ILE A 35 1.77 6.82 6.13
C ILE A 35 1.50 8.18 5.49
N ASP A 36 2.34 8.57 4.54
CA ASP A 36 2.29 9.90 3.92
C ASP A 36 1.69 9.88 2.50
N ALA A 37 1.13 8.76 2.04
CA ALA A 37 0.66 8.58 0.67
C ALA A 37 -0.78 8.03 0.58
N ASP A 38 -1.49 8.44 -0.47
CA ASP A 38 -2.76 7.83 -0.88
C ASP A 38 -2.48 6.56 -1.67
N CYS A 39 -2.91 5.42 -1.15
CA CYS A 39 -2.72 4.13 -1.78
C CYS A 39 -3.96 3.69 -2.56
N TRP A 40 -3.72 3.13 -3.75
CA TRP A 40 -4.72 2.52 -4.61
C TRP A 40 -4.25 1.13 -5.07
N THR A 41 -5.17 0.18 -5.15
CA THR A 41 -4.88 -1.20 -5.56
C THR A 41 -6.12 -1.83 -6.19
N THR A 42 -5.98 -2.97 -6.85
CA THR A 42 -7.13 -3.74 -7.36
C THR A 42 -7.63 -4.76 -6.34
N GLN A 43 -8.87 -5.22 -6.52
CA GLN A 43 -9.46 -6.25 -5.67
C GLN A 43 -8.66 -7.58 -5.72
N VAL A 44 -8.17 -7.95 -6.90
CA VAL A 44 -7.34 -9.16 -7.09
C VAL A 44 -6.09 -9.11 -6.21
N VAL A 45 -5.41 -7.96 -6.16
CA VAL A 45 -4.22 -7.78 -5.31
C VAL A 45 -4.56 -7.91 -3.82
N ILE A 46 -5.71 -7.40 -3.37
CA ILE A 46 -6.18 -7.57 -1.98
C ILE A 46 -6.43 -9.05 -1.67
N GLU A 47 -7.02 -9.80 -2.59
CA GLU A 47 -7.32 -11.22 -2.42
C GLU A 47 -6.03 -12.05 -2.36
N GLU A 48 -5.07 -11.79 -3.25
CA GLU A 48 -3.76 -12.44 -3.22
C GLU A 48 -2.99 -12.12 -1.93
N LEU A 49 -3.07 -10.88 -1.44
CA LEU A 49 -2.48 -10.51 -0.15
C LEU A 49 -3.09 -11.28 1.01
N ARG A 50 -4.42 -11.41 1.06
CA ARG A 50 -5.10 -12.17 2.13
C ARG A 50 -4.71 -13.65 2.12
N ALA A 51 -4.43 -14.20 0.93
CA ALA A 51 -4.08 -15.60 0.76
C ALA A 51 -2.60 -15.89 1.09
N GLY A 52 -1.68 -14.98 0.78
CA GLY A 52 -0.24 -15.26 0.78
C GLY A 52 0.60 -14.51 1.81
N ALA A 53 0.16 -13.34 2.28
CA ALA A 53 0.98 -12.46 3.12
C ALA A 53 0.23 -12.07 4.39
N GLY A 54 0.92 -11.96 5.53
CA GLY A 54 0.39 -11.44 6.79
C GLY A 54 0.03 -9.94 6.75
N PHE A 55 -0.48 -9.47 5.61
CA PHE A 55 -0.83 -8.12 5.22
C PHE A 55 -2.23 -7.59 5.61
N PRO A 56 -3.09 -8.23 6.45
CA PRO A 56 -4.43 -7.69 6.72
C PRO A 56 -4.43 -6.32 7.42
N LYS A 57 -3.31 -5.90 7.99
CA LYS A 57 -3.17 -4.64 8.73
C LYS A 57 -3.10 -3.42 7.81
N TYR A 58 -2.57 -3.59 6.59
CA TYR A 58 -2.29 -2.50 5.66
C TYR A 58 -3.27 -2.43 4.49
N ALA A 59 -3.95 -3.53 4.17
CA ALA A 59 -5.01 -3.55 3.16
C ALA A 59 -6.15 -2.55 3.44
N ARG A 60 -6.32 -2.10 4.68
CA ARG A 60 -7.34 -1.09 5.07
C ARG A 60 -6.95 0.36 4.72
N LYS A 61 -5.68 0.61 4.37
CA LYS A 61 -5.20 1.94 3.97
C LYS A 61 -5.24 2.19 2.47
N CYS A 62 -5.43 1.14 1.66
CA CYS A 62 -5.47 1.26 0.21
C CYS A 62 -6.92 1.28 -0.30
N HIS A 63 -7.19 2.18 -1.24
CA HIS A 63 -8.46 2.28 -1.95
C HIS A 63 -8.50 1.28 -3.10
N LEU A 64 -9.71 0.87 -3.47
CA LEU A 64 -9.93 0.07 -4.67
C LEU A 64 -9.98 0.99 -5.90
N LEU A 65 -9.20 0.65 -6.92
CA LEU A 65 -9.31 1.20 -8.29
C LEU A 65 -10.63 0.78 -8.95
#